data_AF-A0A7D9I2D2-F1
#
_entry.id   AF-A0A7D9I2D2-F1
#
_cell.length_a   1.000
_cell.length_b   1.000
_cell.length_c   1.000
_cell.angle_alpha   90.00
_cell.angle_beta   90.00
_cell.angle_gamma   90.00
#
_symmetry.space_group_name_H-M   'P 1'
#
loop_
_entity.id
_entity.type
_entity.pdbx_description
1 polymer ?
#
loop_
_entity_poly.entity_id
_entity_poly.type
_entity_poly.pdbx_seq_one_letter_code
_entity_poly.pdbx_strand_id
1 'polypeptide(L)'
;MEFAERHSLHIISDEIYMLSIFKEDVSMKSALAVKGPINPDCLHIVWGFSKDFGLSGIRAGALYTRNQDIVAALRNIAPFYSIALYLQAMLENLVNDYDWLDDVLIPTNHKRLLECHNVVTEVLERNDIPVVPGCSGLFVWIDLRKYLYPQTFEEEKRLADILLENGVYINAGRVFSCGEPGWYRVVVASDLAMIKIGIERVVNTLKKLKDKQTS
;
A
#
# COMPACT_ATOMS: atom_id res chain seq x y z
N MET A 1 -2.52 20.14 7.93
CA MET A 1 -3.46 21.19 7.50
C MET A 1 -2.89 22.58 7.67
N GLU A 2 -2.41 22.96 8.85
CA GLU A 2 -1.82 24.30 9.07
C GLU A 2 -0.71 24.68 8.10
N PHE A 3 0.20 23.75 7.77
CA PHE A 3 1.25 24.00 6.77
C PHE A 3 0.66 24.37 5.41
N ALA A 4 -0.33 23.60 4.93
CA ALA A 4 -0.97 23.87 3.66
C ALA A 4 -1.69 25.22 3.68
N GLU A 5 -2.40 25.53 4.76
CA GLU A 5 -3.09 26.80 4.93
C GLU A 5 -2.12 27.99 4.90
N ARG A 6 -1.02 27.92 5.66
CA ARG A 6 0.02 28.98 5.70
C ARG A 6 0.64 29.28 4.34
N HIS A 7 0.63 28.31 3.43
CA HIS A 7 1.24 28.41 2.11
C HIS A 7 0.21 28.43 0.97
N SER A 8 -1.09 28.54 1.29
CA SER A 8 -2.18 28.50 0.30
C SER A 8 -2.10 27.28 -0.63
N LEU A 9 -1.80 26.11 -0.06
CA LEU A 9 -1.66 24.85 -0.78
C LEU A 9 -2.94 24.01 -0.68
N HIS A 10 -3.18 23.25 -1.75
CA HIS A 10 -4.17 22.19 -1.75
C HIS A 10 -3.61 20.94 -1.05
N ILE A 11 -4.48 20.19 -0.38
CA ILE A 11 -4.22 18.85 0.15
C ILE A 11 -4.99 17.85 -0.68
N ILE A 12 -4.27 16.92 -1.30
CA ILE A 12 -4.83 15.74 -1.94
C ILE A 12 -4.49 14.55 -1.04
N SER A 13 -5.49 14.00 -0.37
CA SER A 13 -5.38 12.80 0.46
C SER A 13 -5.73 11.58 -0.39
N ASP A 14 -4.74 10.77 -0.74
CA ASP A 14 -4.98 9.46 -1.35
C ASP A 14 -5.23 8.43 -0.24
N GLU A 15 -6.50 8.04 -0.11
CA GLU A 15 -6.99 7.15 0.93
C GLU A 15 -7.29 5.75 0.37
N ILE A 16 -6.65 5.34 -0.73
CA ILE A 16 -6.93 4.06 -1.42
C ILE A 16 -6.78 2.78 -0.56
N TYR A 17 -6.14 2.88 0.62
CA TYR A 17 -5.99 1.78 1.60
C TYR A 17 -6.88 1.96 2.84
N MET A 18 -7.96 2.75 2.74
CA MET A 18 -8.84 3.12 3.85
C MET A 18 -9.38 1.92 4.63
N LEU A 19 -9.72 0.81 3.95
CA LEU A 19 -10.26 -0.40 4.58
C LEU A 19 -9.18 -1.47 4.87
N SER A 20 -7.91 -1.15 4.63
CA SER A 20 -6.79 -2.08 4.78
C SER A 20 -6.04 -1.87 6.10
N ILE A 21 -6.75 -1.58 7.20
CA ILE A 21 -6.17 -1.40 8.55
C ILE A 21 -6.43 -2.65 9.37
N PHE A 22 -5.40 -3.44 9.63
CA PHE A 22 -5.55 -4.77 10.23
C PHE A 22 -5.17 -4.83 11.72
N LYS A 23 -4.81 -3.70 12.32
CA LYS A 23 -4.49 -3.62 13.75
C LYS A 23 -5.73 -3.18 14.54
N GLU A 24 -6.19 -4.03 15.47
CA GLU A 24 -7.47 -3.88 16.19
C GLU A 24 -7.63 -2.54 16.94
N ASP A 25 -6.56 -1.96 17.48
CA ASP A 25 -6.59 -0.69 18.22
C ASP A 25 -6.38 0.56 17.35
N VAL A 26 -6.37 0.41 16.02
CA VAL A 26 -6.12 1.51 15.09
C VAL A 26 -7.31 1.65 14.15
N SER A 27 -7.88 2.85 14.09
CA SER A 27 -8.93 3.20 13.14
C SER A 27 -8.41 4.15 12.07
N MET A 28 -9.02 4.05 10.87
CA MET A 28 -8.70 4.96 9.78
C MET A 28 -9.18 6.36 10.15
N LYS A 29 -8.29 7.35 10.02
CA LYS A 29 -8.66 8.75 10.15
C LYS A 29 -8.50 9.43 8.81
N SER A 30 -9.62 9.52 8.09
CA SER A 30 -9.68 10.31 6.85
C SER A 30 -9.23 11.75 7.11
N ALA A 31 -8.60 12.37 6.12
CA ALA A 31 -8.27 13.79 6.16
C ALA A 31 -9.54 14.66 6.33
N LEU A 32 -10.73 14.17 5.94
CA LEU A 32 -12.01 14.84 6.21
C LEU A 32 -12.35 14.94 7.70
N ALA A 33 -11.87 13.99 8.51
CA ALA A 33 -12.11 13.95 9.96
C ALA A 33 -11.07 14.74 10.76
N VAL A 34 -10.00 15.22 10.11
CA VAL A 34 -8.97 16.02 10.77
C VAL A 34 -9.45 17.45 10.91
N LYS A 35 -9.56 17.93 12.15
CA LYS A 35 -9.85 19.34 12.45
C LYS A 35 -8.61 20.18 12.17
N GLY A 36 -8.78 21.33 11.52
CA GLY A 36 -7.68 22.25 11.23
C GLY A 36 -8.15 23.44 10.39
N PRO A 37 -7.32 24.50 10.26
CA PRO A 37 -7.73 25.77 9.66
C PRO A 37 -7.79 25.75 8.12
N ILE A 38 -7.95 24.61 7.47
CA ILE A 38 -7.86 24.54 6.00
C ILE A 38 -9.15 25.00 5.32
N ASN A 39 -9.03 25.81 4.26
CA ASN A 39 -10.13 26.07 3.34
C ASN A 39 -10.72 24.73 2.81
N PRO A 40 -12.01 24.45 2.98
CA PRO A 40 -12.67 23.24 2.45
C PRO A 40 -12.49 23.01 0.94
N ASP A 41 -12.33 24.07 0.15
CA ASP A 41 -12.11 23.98 -1.31
C ASP A 41 -10.67 23.60 -1.68
N CYS A 42 -9.77 23.55 -0.69
CA CYS A 42 -8.39 23.11 -0.84
C CYS A 42 -8.18 21.69 -0.31
N LEU A 43 -9.23 20.98 0.11
CA LEU A 43 -9.15 19.59 0.55
C LEU A 43 -9.82 18.65 -0.46
N HIS A 44 -9.07 17.66 -0.92
CA HIS A 44 -9.50 16.68 -1.91
C HIS A 44 -9.16 15.28 -1.42
N ILE A 45 -10.09 14.34 -1.55
CA ILE A 45 -9.87 12.93 -1.21
C ILE A 45 -9.94 12.10 -2.48
N VAL A 46 -8.96 11.25 -2.70
CA VAL A 46 -8.94 10.24 -3.75
C VAL A 46 -9.10 8.88 -3.10
N TRP A 47 -9.99 8.06 -3.64
CA TRP A 47 -10.21 6.69 -3.20
C TRP A 47 -10.57 5.79 -4.39
N GLY A 48 -10.49 4.46 -4.24
CA GLY A 48 -11.01 3.56 -5.27
C GLY A 48 -10.97 2.09 -4.91
N PHE A 49 -11.62 1.28 -5.75
CA PHE A 49 -11.89 -0.14 -5.50
C PHE A 49 -10.66 -1.05 -5.71
N SER A 50 -9.54 -0.50 -6.16
CA SER A 50 -8.40 -1.30 -6.61
C SER A 50 -7.70 -2.07 -5.50
N LYS A 51 -7.75 -1.58 -4.26
CA LYS A 51 -6.98 -2.14 -3.13
C LYS A 51 -7.91 -2.74 -2.09
N ASP A 52 -8.77 -1.91 -1.51
CA ASP A 52 -9.71 -2.33 -0.46
C ASP A 52 -10.67 -3.44 -0.90
N PHE A 53 -11.06 -3.46 -2.19
CA PHE A 53 -11.95 -4.48 -2.76
C PHE A 53 -11.22 -5.46 -3.70
N GLY A 54 -9.92 -5.28 -3.95
CA GLY A 54 -9.17 -6.11 -4.91
C GLY A 54 -9.66 -6.00 -6.37
N LEU A 55 -10.43 -4.98 -6.73
CA LEU A 55 -11.04 -4.81 -8.06
C LEU A 55 -10.19 -3.93 -8.99
N SER A 56 -8.88 -4.14 -9.02
CA SER A 56 -7.98 -3.28 -9.81
C SER A 56 -8.26 -3.33 -11.31
N GLY A 57 -8.82 -4.42 -11.85
CA GLY A 57 -9.20 -4.52 -13.26
C GLY A 57 -10.40 -3.66 -13.67
N ILE A 58 -11.26 -3.27 -12.71
CA ILE A 58 -12.50 -2.51 -12.98
C ILE A 58 -12.21 -1.03 -13.27
N ARG A 59 -11.02 -0.54 -12.89
CA ARG A 59 -10.60 0.86 -13.07
C ARG A 59 -11.58 1.88 -12.49
N ALA A 60 -12.20 1.55 -11.37
CA ALA A 60 -13.12 2.44 -10.67
C ALA A 60 -12.43 3.16 -9.50
N GLY A 61 -12.58 4.48 -9.48
CA GLY A 61 -12.11 5.36 -8.42
C GLY A 61 -13.03 6.57 -8.29
N ALA A 62 -12.89 7.28 -7.17
CA ALA A 62 -13.69 8.44 -6.84
C ALA A 62 -12.77 9.59 -6.39
N LEU A 63 -13.13 10.80 -6.78
CA LEU A 63 -12.61 12.03 -6.19
C LEU A 63 -13.74 12.68 -5.39
N TYR A 64 -13.50 12.92 -4.11
CA TYR A 64 -14.32 13.80 -3.30
C TYR A 64 -13.66 15.17 -3.20
N THR A 65 -14.36 16.22 -3.64
CA THR A 65 -13.93 17.60 -3.48
C THR A 65 -15.13 18.55 -3.37
N ARG A 66 -14.96 19.64 -2.61
CA ARG A 66 -15.94 20.73 -2.52
C ARG A 66 -15.70 21.84 -3.54
N ASN A 67 -14.51 21.86 -4.14
CA ASN A 67 -14.09 22.86 -5.10
C ASN A 67 -14.88 22.72 -6.41
N GLN A 68 -15.74 23.70 -6.70
CA GLN A 68 -16.63 23.65 -7.86
C GLN A 68 -15.89 23.79 -9.19
N ASP A 69 -14.74 24.47 -9.22
CA ASP A 69 -13.93 24.61 -10.43
C ASP A 69 -13.34 23.25 -10.84
N ILE A 70 -12.86 22.46 -9.87
CA ILE A 70 -12.40 21.09 -10.12
C ILE A 70 -13.55 20.21 -10.58
N VAL A 71 -14.73 20.30 -9.95
CA VAL A 71 -15.91 19.54 -10.39
C VAL A 71 -16.30 19.90 -11.82
N ALA A 72 -16.29 21.18 -12.18
CA ALA A 72 -16.57 21.64 -13.54
C ALA A 72 -15.53 21.12 -14.55
N ALA A 73 -14.25 21.18 -14.21
CA ALA A 73 -13.18 20.62 -15.05
C ALA A 73 -13.33 19.11 -15.26
N LEU A 74 -13.65 18.36 -14.20
CA LEU A 74 -13.88 16.91 -14.29
C LEU A 74 -15.08 16.55 -15.16
N ARG A 75 -16.17 17.32 -15.10
CA ARG A 75 -17.33 17.13 -15.98
C ARG A 75 -16.95 17.22 -17.46
N ASN A 76 -16.03 18.13 -17.81
CA ASN A 76 -15.58 18.29 -19.20
C ASN A 76 -14.78 17.10 -19.71
N ILE A 77 -14.05 16.38 -18.83
CA ILE A 77 -13.26 15.20 -19.21
C ILE A 77 -13.98 13.88 -18.95
N ALA A 78 -15.10 13.89 -18.19
CA ALA A 78 -15.86 12.70 -17.83
C ALA A 78 -16.18 11.77 -19.00
N PRO A 79 -16.53 12.23 -20.22
CA PRO A 79 -16.80 11.33 -21.35
C PRO A 79 -15.65 10.38 -21.70
N PHE A 80 -14.40 10.74 -21.38
CA PHE A 80 -13.21 9.93 -21.68
C PHE A 80 -12.83 8.97 -20.53
N TYR A 81 -13.30 9.23 -19.31
CA TYR A 81 -12.87 8.52 -18.10
C TYR A 81 -14.02 7.91 -17.30
N SER A 82 -15.26 8.00 -17.81
CA SER A 82 -16.42 7.44 -17.12
C SER A 82 -16.36 5.92 -17.06
N ILE A 83 -16.74 5.38 -15.90
CA ILE A 83 -16.90 3.95 -15.68
C ILE A 83 -18.11 3.47 -16.49
N ALA A 84 -18.03 2.29 -17.12
CA ALA A 84 -19.17 1.74 -17.85
C ALA A 84 -20.40 1.59 -16.94
N LEU A 85 -21.59 1.92 -17.44
CA LEU A 85 -22.81 2.00 -16.62
C LEU A 85 -23.13 0.70 -15.86
N TYR A 86 -22.95 -0.46 -16.50
CA TYR A 86 -23.18 -1.76 -15.85
C TYR A 86 -22.19 -2.01 -14.70
N LEU A 87 -20.94 -1.52 -14.81
CA LEU A 87 -19.97 -1.58 -13.72
C LEU A 87 -20.38 -0.63 -12.60
N GLN A 88 -20.89 0.57 -12.91
CA GLN A 88 -21.40 1.49 -11.90
C GLN A 88 -22.54 0.85 -11.09
N ALA A 89 -23.51 0.21 -11.75
CA ALA A 89 -24.62 -0.47 -11.07
C ALA A 89 -24.15 -1.65 -10.19
N MET A 90 -23.14 -2.41 -10.65
CA MET A 90 -22.55 -3.48 -9.85
C MET A 90 -21.81 -2.93 -8.61
N LEU A 91 -21.03 -1.86 -8.78
CA LEU A 91 -20.28 -1.23 -7.69
C LEU A 91 -21.22 -0.53 -6.70
N GLU A 92 -22.33 0.03 -7.17
CA GLU A 92 -23.38 0.61 -6.32
C GLU A 92 -23.97 -0.44 -5.38
N ASN A 93 -24.33 -1.63 -5.90
CA ASN A 93 -24.81 -2.73 -5.07
C ASN A 93 -23.76 -3.15 -4.03
N LEU A 94 -22.48 -3.15 -4.40
CA LEU A 94 -21.38 -3.53 -3.51
C LEU A 94 -21.18 -2.54 -2.36
N VAL A 95 -21.23 -1.23 -2.62
CA VAL A 95 -21.00 -0.21 -1.58
C VAL A 95 -22.21 0.08 -0.70
N ASN A 96 -23.41 -0.30 -1.15
CA ASN A 96 -24.64 -0.13 -0.39
C ASN A 96 -25.01 -1.35 0.48
N ASP A 97 -24.30 -2.47 0.34
CA ASP A 97 -24.49 -3.67 1.17
C ASP A 97 -23.69 -3.55 2.49
N TYR A 98 -24.16 -2.67 3.37
CA TYR A 98 -23.47 -2.36 4.64
C TYR A 98 -23.35 -3.59 5.53
N ASP A 99 -24.37 -4.46 5.59
CA ASP A 99 -24.34 -5.68 6.38
C ASP A 99 -23.19 -6.60 5.91
N TRP A 100 -23.05 -6.81 4.59
CA TRP A 100 -21.93 -7.59 4.06
C TRP A 100 -20.57 -6.90 4.27
N LEU A 101 -20.49 -5.58 4.12
CA LEU A 101 -19.25 -4.83 4.33
C LEU A 101 -18.77 -4.96 5.78
N ASP A 102 -19.64 -4.69 6.74
CA ASP A 102 -19.33 -4.57 8.16
C ASP A 102 -19.18 -5.95 8.82
N ASP A 103 -20.04 -6.92 8.46
CA ASP A 103 -20.05 -8.24 9.11
C ASP A 103 -19.16 -9.27 8.41
N VAL A 104 -18.85 -9.08 7.12
CA VAL A 104 -18.13 -10.07 6.31
C VAL A 104 -16.83 -9.53 5.74
N LEU A 105 -16.88 -8.55 4.83
CA LEU A 105 -15.72 -8.14 4.04
C LEU A 105 -14.62 -7.57 4.93
N ILE A 106 -14.93 -6.53 5.70
CA ILE A 106 -13.94 -5.77 6.48
C ILE A 106 -13.29 -6.68 7.54
N PRO A 107 -14.04 -7.40 8.41
CA PRO A 107 -13.43 -8.26 9.41
C PRO A 107 -12.61 -9.40 8.80
N THR A 108 -13.09 -10.00 7.70
CA THR A 108 -12.37 -11.08 7.02
C THR A 108 -11.07 -10.57 6.40
N ASN A 109 -11.11 -9.40 5.76
CA ASN A 109 -9.93 -8.78 5.15
C ASN A 109 -8.88 -8.44 6.21
N HIS A 110 -9.29 -7.82 7.32
CA HIS A 110 -8.40 -7.47 8.43
C HIS A 110 -7.73 -8.70 9.02
N LYS A 111 -8.52 -9.75 9.32
CA LYS A 111 -8.00 -11.02 9.86
C LYS A 111 -6.94 -11.63 8.95
N ARG A 112 -7.22 -11.73 7.64
CA ARG A 112 -6.31 -12.35 6.66
C ARG A 112 -5.05 -11.53 6.44
N LEU A 113 -5.17 -10.20 6.38
CA LEU A 113 -4.02 -9.30 6.28
C LEU A 113 -3.15 -9.37 7.52
N LEU A 114 -3.74 -9.38 8.72
CA LEU A 114 -3.02 -9.53 9.98
C LEU A 114 -2.26 -10.87 10.03
N GLU A 115 -2.90 -11.97 9.63
CA GLU A 115 -2.27 -13.30 9.61
C GLU A 115 -1.04 -13.32 8.68
N CYS A 116 -1.17 -12.80 7.45
CA CYS A 116 -0.06 -12.76 6.51
C CYS A 116 1.04 -11.79 6.97
N HIS A 117 0.66 -10.63 7.51
CA HIS A 117 1.59 -9.66 8.09
C HIS A 117 2.41 -10.31 9.19
N ASN A 118 1.77 -10.97 10.17
CA ASN A 118 2.45 -11.60 11.30
C ASN A 118 3.42 -12.68 10.85
N VAL A 119 3.01 -13.55 9.91
CA VAL A 119 3.91 -14.58 9.36
C VAL A 119 5.15 -13.96 8.72
N VAL A 120 4.98 -12.89 7.93
CA VAL A 120 6.12 -12.21 7.30
C VAL A 120 7.01 -11.55 8.35
N THR A 121 6.45 -10.79 9.29
CA THR A 121 7.25 -10.08 10.29
C THR A 121 7.96 -11.03 11.24
N GLU A 122 7.33 -12.12 11.66
CA GLU A 122 7.97 -13.13 12.53
C GLU A 122 9.15 -13.81 11.82
N VAL A 123 9.00 -14.18 10.53
CA VAL A 123 10.09 -14.80 9.77
C VAL A 123 11.25 -13.82 9.59
N LEU A 124 10.96 -12.55 9.30
CA LEU A 124 11.99 -11.52 9.14
C LEU A 124 12.71 -11.22 10.47
N GLU A 125 11.97 -11.11 11.57
CA GLU A 125 12.51 -10.88 12.91
C GLU A 125 13.44 -12.02 13.35
N ARG A 126 13.03 -13.28 13.17
CA ARG A 126 13.86 -14.46 13.46
C ARG A 126 15.17 -14.53 12.66
N ASN A 127 15.28 -13.75 11.58
CA ASN A 127 16.49 -13.67 10.73
C ASN A 127 17.16 -12.29 10.80
N ASP A 128 16.88 -11.53 11.86
CA ASP A 128 17.43 -10.21 12.17
C ASP A 128 17.20 -9.18 11.05
N ILE A 129 16.11 -9.28 10.28
CA ILE A 129 15.77 -8.32 9.21
C ILE A 129 14.79 -7.29 9.77
N PRO A 130 15.20 -6.02 9.93
CA PRO A 130 14.32 -4.99 10.46
C PRO A 130 13.15 -4.70 9.52
N VAL A 131 11.99 -4.45 10.11
CA VAL A 131 10.75 -4.07 9.42
C VAL A 131 10.25 -2.77 10.01
N VAL A 132 9.84 -1.82 9.17
CA VAL A 132 9.16 -0.60 9.65
C VAL A 132 7.81 -1.01 10.24
N PRO A 133 7.52 -0.66 11.52
CA PRO A 133 6.24 -0.98 12.12
C PRO A 133 5.07 -0.39 11.32
N GLY A 134 4.13 -1.25 10.92
CA GLY A 134 2.94 -0.88 10.17
C GLY A 134 1.66 -1.32 10.88
N CYS A 135 0.57 -0.60 10.63
CA CYS A 135 -0.78 -0.95 11.11
C CYS A 135 -1.81 -1.06 9.97
N SER A 136 -1.37 -0.81 8.74
CA SER A 136 -2.23 -0.71 7.56
C SER A 136 -1.44 -0.99 6.29
N GLY A 137 -2.18 -1.28 5.22
CA GLY A 137 -1.67 -1.46 3.87
C GLY A 137 -1.63 -2.93 3.46
N LEU A 138 -1.07 -3.16 2.27
CA LEU A 138 -0.97 -4.49 1.67
C LEU A 138 0.47 -4.98 1.59
N PHE A 139 1.38 -4.33 2.30
CA PHE A 139 2.81 -4.58 2.24
C PHE A 139 3.53 -4.14 3.51
N VAL A 140 4.74 -4.65 3.69
CA VAL A 140 5.71 -4.20 4.71
C VAL A 140 6.93 -3.59 4.04
N TRP A 141 7.62 -2.72 4.77
CA TRP A 141 8.85 -2.08 4.33
C TRP A 141 10.02 -2.61 5.16
N ILE A 142 10.97 -3.26 4.49
CA ILE A 142 12.06 -4.02 5.13
C ILE A 142 13.42 -3.36 4.86
N ASP A 143 14.33 -3.51 5.80
CA ASP A 143 15.69 -3.01 5.72
C ASP A 143 16.68 -4.14 5.40
N LEU A 144 17.24 -4.11 4.20
CA LEU A 144 18.25 -5.05 3.74
C LEU A 144 19.62 -4.41 3.57
N ARG A 145 19.86 -3.20 4.08
CA ARG A 145 21.14 -2.46 3.97
C ARG A 145 22.36 -3.30 4.38
N LYS A 146 22.20 -4.22 5.33
CA LYS A 146 23.25 -5.16 5.79
C LYS A 146 23.73 -6.16 4.72
N TYR A 147 23.05 -6.25 3.58
CA TYR A 147 23.39 -7.15 2.48
C TYR A 147 23.97 -6.42 1.26
N LEU A 148 24.11 -5.09 1.31
CA LEU A 148 24.63 -4.27 0.22
C LEU A 148 26.06 -3.82 0.55
N TYR A 149 27.02 -4.17 -0.33
CA TYR A 149 28.42 -3.80 -0.17
C TYR A 149 29.03 -3.41 -1.53
N PRO A 150 29.24 -2.10 -1.80
CA PRO A 150 28.86 -0.93 -0.99
C PRO A 150 27.34 -0.66 -0.99
N GLN A 151 26.84 0.13 -0.02
CA GLN A 151 25.44 0.56 0.04
C GLN A 151 25.12 1.58 -1.07
N THR A 152 24.83 1.07 -2.26
CA THR A 152 24.57 1.84 -3.48
C THR A 152 23.27 1.37 -4.13
N PHE A 153 22.68 2.20 -4.99
CA PHE A 153 21.46 1.81 -5.72
C PHE A 153 21.74 0.72 -6.76
N GLU A 154 22.98 0.64 -7.25
CA GLU A 154 23.45 -0.44 -8.11
C GLU A 154 23.41 -1.78 -7.36
N GLU A 155 23.91 -1.83 -6.12
CA GLU A 155 23.83 -3.03 -5.28
C GLU A 155 22.40 -3.34 -4.83
N GLU A 156 21.56 -2.33 -4.59
CA GLU A 156 20.13 -2.51 -4.31
C GLU A 156 19.44 -3.24 -5.48
N LYS A 157 19.71 -2.77 -6.71
CA LYS A 157 19.20 -3.41 -7.92
C LYS A 157 19.75 -4.83 -8.07
N ARG A 158 21.06 -5.03 -7.88
CA ARG A 158 21.69 -6.36 -7.97
C ARG A 158 21.04 -7.37 -7.02
N LEU A 159 20.77 -6.96 -5.78
CA LEU A 159 20.08 -7.82 -4.81
C LEU A 159 18.64 -8.11 -5.24
N ALA A 160 17.92 -7.13 -5.80
CA ALA A 160 16.58 -7.35 -6.35
C ALA A 160 16.59 -8.37 -7.50
N ASP A 161 17.56 -8.26 -8.40
CA ASP A 161 17.74 -9.19 -9.54
C ASP A 161 18.04 -10.62 -9.04
N ILE A 162 18.89 -10.77 -8.02
CA ILE A 162 19.19 -12.08 -7.40
C ILE A 162 17.94 -12.67 -6.73
N LEU A 163 17.14 -11.86 -6.04
CA LEU A 163 15.88 -12.35 -5.45
C LEU A 163 14.91 -12.83 -6.54
N LEU A 164 14.83 -12.09 -7.65
CA LEU A 164 14.02 -12.46 -8.80
C LEU A 164 14.49 -13.77 -9.44
N GLU A 165 15.79 -13.96 -9.62
CA GLU A 165 16.39 -15.23 -10.09
C GLU A 165 16.07 -16.41 -9.16
N ASN A 166 15.94 -16.16 -7.86
CA ASN A 166 15.51 -17.15 -6.87
C ASN A 166 13.97 -17.25 -6.75
N GLY A 167 13.23 -16.68 -7.70
CA GLY A 167 11.79 -16.82 -7.83
C GLY A 167 10.99 -15.98 -6.84
N VAL A 168 11.52 -14.85 -6.37
CA VAL A 168 10.78 -13.87 -5.57
C VAL A 168 10.98 -12.46 -6.14
N TYR A 169 9.89 -11.85 -6.57
CA TYR A 169 9.88 -10.45 -6.96
C TYR A 169 9.48 -9.55 -5.78
N ILE A 170 10.40 -8.68 -5.35
CA ILE A 170 10.12 -7.60 -4.39
C ILE A 170 10.58 -6.27 -4.98
N ASN A 171 9.91 -5.18 -4.59
CA ASN A 171 10.27 -3.87 -5.13
C ASN A 171 11.37 -3.22 -4.30
N ALA A 172 12.47 -2.86 -4.95
CA ALA A 172 13.54 -2.06 -4.38
C ALA A 172 13.08 -0.63 -4.04
N GLY A 173 13.71 -0.01 -3.04
CA GLY A 173 13.31 1.28 -2.51
C GLY A 173 13.40 2.40 -3.54
N ARG A 174 14.36 2.31 -4.45
CA ARG A 174 14.56 3.29 -5.52
C ARG A 174 13.32 3.52 -6.39
N VAL A 175 12.50 2.50 -6.65
CA VAL A 175 11.30 2.66 -7.49
C VAL A 175 10.22 3.53 -6.83
N PHE A 176 10.32 3.74 -5.52
CA PHE A 176 9.47 4.64 -4.73
C PHE A 176 10.17 5.96 -4.39
N SER A 177 11.26 6.29 -5.10
CA SER A 177 12.09 7.47 -4.83
C SER A 177 12.67 7.52 -3.41
N CYS A 178 12.94 6.35 -2.80
CA CYS A 178 13.67 6.31 -1.53
C CYS A 178 15.05 6.97 -1.68
N GLY A 179 15.39 7.89 -0.78
CA GLY A 179 16.64 8.64 -0.81
C GLY A 179 17.86 7.83 -0.38
N GLU A 180 17.65 6.63 0.17
CA GLU A 180 18.68 5.75 0.69
C GLU A 180 18.52 4.34 0.06
N PRO A 181 19.61 3.68 -0.38
CA PRO A 181 19.54 2.31 -0.88
C PRO A 181 19.37 1.28 0.23
N GLY A 182 18.85 0.11 -0.13
CA GLY A 182 18.75 -1.06 0.73
C GLY A 182 17.37 -1.28 1.36
N TRP A 183 16.39 -0.47 0.99
CA TRP A 183 15.01 -0.63 1.44
C TRP A 183 14.19 -1.42 0.42
N TYR A 184 13.25 -2.24 0.87
CA TYR A 184 12.42 -3.04 -0.03
C TYR A 184 10.97 -3.13 0.44
N ARG A 185 10.04 -3.17 -0.51
CA ARG A 185 8.61 -3.42 -0.27
C ARG A 185 8.24 -4.87 -0.53
N VAL A 186 7.75 -5.55 0.50
CA VAL A 186 7.25 -6.92 0.42
C VAL A 186 5.73 -6.90 0.53
N VAL A 187 5.02 -7.43 -0.48
CA VAL A 187 3.56 -7.52 -0.47
C VAL A 187 3.13 -8.65 0.47
N VAL A 188 2.18 -8.36 1.36
CA VAL A 188 1.63 -9.32 2.35
C VAL A 188 0.17 -9.70 2.06
N ALA A 189 -0.49 -9.04 1.12
CA ALA A 189 -1.87 -9.32 0.74
C ALA A 189 -1.97 -10.38 -0.36
N SER A 190 -1.72 -11.64 -0.01
CA SER A 190 -1.86 -12.78 -0.93
C SER A 190 -2.27 -14.04 -0.16
N ASP A 191 -2.38 -15.17 -0.85
CA ASP A 191 -2.57 -16.47 -0.21
C ASP A 191 -1.45 -16.77 0.79
N LEU A 192 -1.82 -17.28 1.97
CA LEU A 192 -0.88 -17.52 3.07
C LEU A 192 0.20 -18.55 2.72
N ALA A 193 -0.12 -19.58 1.95
CA ALA A 193 0.86 -20.58 1.53
C ALA A 193 1.88 -19.96 0.57
N MET A 194 1.42 -19.10 -0.35
CA MET A 194 2.33 -18.33 -1.22
C MET A 194 3.21 -17.36 -0.43
N ILE A 195 2.65 -16.66 0.57
CA ILE A 195 3.42 -15.76 1.44
C ILE A 195 4.54 -16.53 2.16
N LYS A 196 4.22 -17.69 2.76
CA LYS A 196 5.21 -18.55 3.43
C LYS A 196 6.34 -18.97 2.49
N ILE A 197 6.00 -19.44 1.29
CA ILE A 197 7.02 -19.83 0.30
C ILE A 197 7.89 -18.63 -0.11
N GLY A 198 7.26 -17.48 -0.37
CA GLY A 198 7.95 -16.27 -0.81
C GLY A 198 8.94 -15.77 0.24
N ILE A 199 8.50 -15.63 1.49
CA ILE A 199 9.36 -15.08 2.55
C ILE A 199 10.51 -16.03 2.91
N GLU A 200 10.27 -17.34 2.90
CA GLU A 200 11.34 -18.33 3.10
C GLU A 200 12.40 -18.26 1.99
N ARG A 201 11.99 -18.08 0.73
CA ARG A 201 12.93 -17.89 -0.37
C ARG A 201 13.77 -16.61 -0.20
N VAL A 202 13.17 -15.51 0.25
CA VAL A 202 13.91 -14.27 0.58
C VAL A 202 15.00 -14.57 1.61
N VAL A 203 14.62 -15.15 2.75
CA VAL A 203 15.57 -15.47 3.83
C VAL A 203 16.68 -16.40 3.35
N ASN A 204 16.33 -17.45 2.62
CA ASN A 204 17.31 -18.42 2.12
C ASN A 204 18.29 -17.80 1.12
N THR A 205 17.82 -16.91 0.24
CA THR A 205 18.69 -16.16 -0.68
C THR A 205 19.65 -15.26 0.10
N LEU A 206 19.15 -14.53 1.09
CA LEU A 206 19.95 -13.63 1.92
C LEU A 206 21.02 -14.38 2.73
N LYS A 207 20.70 -15.56 3.28
CA LYS A 207 21.67 -16.43 3.97
C LYS A 207 22.81 -16.86 3.04
N LYS A 208 22.48 -17.37 1.84
CA LYS A 208 23.48 -17.78 0.83
C LYS A 208 24.41 -16.64 0.41
N LEU A 209 23.90 -15.40 0.35
CA LEU A 209 24.72 -14.24 0.04
C LEU A 209 25.72 -13.91 1.15
N LYS A 210 25.29 -14.03 2.41
CA LYS A 210 26.15 -13.83 3.58
C LYS A 210 27.29 -14.85 3.60
N ASP A 211 27.00 -16.13 3.38
CA ASP A 211 28.01 -17.20 3.41
C ASP A 211 29.11 -16.99 2.34
N LYS A 212 28.72 -16.50 1.15
CA LYS A 212 29.64 -16.17 0.05
C LYS A 212 30.52 -14.94 0.31
N GLN A 213 30.12 -14.04 1.22
CA GLN A 213 30.92 -12.86 1.58
C GLN A 213 31.95 -13.18 2.68
N THR A 214 31.71 -14.22 3.48
CA THR A 214 32.62 -14.71 4.53
C THR A 214 33.57 -15.81 4.08
N SER A 215 33.43 -16.33 2.85
CA SER A 215 34.32 -17.33 2.26
C SER A 215 35.33 -16.67 1.30
#